data_AF-A0A4P9XHY7-F1
#
_entry.id   AF-A0A4P9XHY7-F1
#
_cell.length_a   1.000
_cell.length_b   1.000
_cell.length_c   1.000
_cell.angle_alpha   90.00
_cell.angle_beta   90.00
_cell.angle_gamma   90.00
#
_symmetry.space_group_name_H-M   'P 1'
#
loop_
_entity.id
_entity.type
_entity.pdbx_description
1 polymer ?
#
loop_
_entity_poly.entity_id
_entity_poly.type
_entity_poly.pdbx_seq_one_letter_code
_entity_poly.pdbx_strand_id
1 'polypeptide(L)'
;DRRVRVNELGRLVSHLPVANYTLLRALVAHLIRIVHKSEVNKMTIRNVGIVFSPTLGIPAGVFTLFMAQFDYIFFVDADGA
;
A
#
# COMPACT_ATOMS: atom_id res chain seq x y z
N ASP A 1 11.96 -6.70 13.41
CA ASP A 1 12.80 -6.09 12.37
C ASP A 1 11.91 -5.55 11.25
N ARG A 2 11.99 -4.25 10.91
CA ARG A 2 11.12 -3.61 9.90
C ARG A 2 11.37 -4.19 8.50
N ARG A 3 12.62 -4.51 8.16
CA ARG A 3 13.02 -5.03 6.85
C ARG A 3 12.42 -6.41 6.61
N VAL A 4 12.46 -7.28 7.63
CA VAL A 4 11.85 -8.62 7.56
C VAL A 4 10.35 -8.54 7.25
N ARG A 5 9.62 -7.60 7.89
CA ARG A 5 8.19 -7.41 7.63
C ARG A 5 7.90 -6.94 6.22
N VAL A 6 8.71 -6.03 5.69
CA VAL A 6 8.56 -5.51 4.32
C VAL A 6 8.84 -6.61 3.29
N ASN A 7 9.90 -7.39 3.49
CA ASN A 7 10.24 -8.52 2.63
C ASN A 7 9.14 -9.59 2.62
N GLU A 8 8.64 -9.97 3.79
CA GLU A 8 7.55 -10.96 3.88
C GLU A 8 6.25 -10.42 3.28
N LEU A 9 5.98 -9.12 3.43
CA LEU A 9 4.80 -8.51 2.83
C LEU A 9 4.88 -8.48 1.30
N GLY A 10 6.04 -8.14 0.72
CA GLY A 10 6.28 -8.24 -0.72
C GLY A 10 6.10 -9.67 -1.23
N ARG A 11 6.63 -10.66 -0.50
CA ARG A 11 6.41 -12.09 -0.81
C ARG A 11 4.93 -12.44 -0.78
N LEU A 12 4.18 -12.07 0.26
CA LEU A 12 2.75 -12.39 0.35
C LEU A 12 1.93 -11.72 -0.76
N VAL A 13 2.25 -10.46 -1.09
CA VAL A 13 1.60 -9.73 -2.19
C VAL A 13 1.86 -10.41 -3.53
N SER A 14 3.05 -10.97 -3.76
CA SER A 14 3.35 -11.71 -5.00
C SER A 14 2.57 -13.03 -5.14
N HIS A 15 1.95 -13.53 -4.07
CA HIS A 15 1.11 -14.74 -4.09
C HIS A 15 -0.38 -14.43 -4.28
N LEU A 16 -0.77 -13.15 -4.35
CA LEU A 16 -2.15 -12.78 -4.61
C LEU A 16 -2.57 -13.18 -6.04
N PRO A 17 -3.82 -13.63 -6.25
CA PRO A 17 -4.37 -13.75 -7.59
C PRO A 17 -4.22 -12.43 -8.35
N VAL A 18 -3.95 -12.51 -9.66
CA VAL A 18 -3.64 -11.35 -10.51
C VAL A 18 -4.68 -10.23 -10.38
N ALA A 19 -5.97 -10.58 -10.30
CA ALA A 19 -7.04 -9.60 -10.12
C ALA A 19 -6.92 -8.84 -8.78
N ASN A 20 -6.67 -9.56 -7.67
CA ASN A 20 -6.50 -8.98 -6.34
C ASN A 20 -5.24 -8.12 -6.24
N TYR A 21 -4.13 -8.61 -6.79
CA TYR A 21 -2.87 -7.84 -6.87
C TYR A 21 -3.07 -6.53 -7.63
N THR A 22 -3.66 -6.61 -8.83
CA THR A 22 -3.87 -5.46 -9.71
C THR A 22 -4.76 -4.41 -9.03
N LEU A 23 -5.86 -4.86 -8.41
CA LEU A 23 -6.77 -3.99 -7.68
C LEU A 23 -6.07 -3.32 -6.49
N LEU A 24 -5.37 -4.10 -5.66
CA LEU A 24 -4.71 -3.58 -4.48
C LEU A 24 -3.61 -2.59 -4.85
N ARG A 25 -2.81 -2.89 -5.88
CA ARG A 25 -1.78 -1.98 -6.40
C ARG A 25 -2.37 -0.67 -6.88
N ALA A 26 -3.42 -0.72 -7.71
CA ALA A 26 -4.07 0.46 -8.25
C ALA A 26 -4.71 1.32 -7.14
N LEU A 27 -5.35 0.67 -6.16
CA LEU A 27 -5.94 1.35 -5.01
C LEU A 27 -4.87 2.05 -4.18
N VAL A 28 -3.82 1.35 -3.73
CA VAL A 28 -2.78 1.94 -2.89
C VAL A 28 -2.06 3.07 -3.63
N ALA A 29 -1.75 2.92 -4.91
CA ALA A 29 -1.18 3.98 -5.75
C ALA A 29 -2.08 5.24 -5.81
N HIS A 30 -3.40 5.05 -5.87
CA HIS A 30 -4.35 6.16 -5.83
C HIS A 30 -4.39 6.83 -4.46
N LEU A 31 -4.39 6.05 -3.38
CA LEU A 31 -4.42 6.59 -2.02
C LEU A 31 -3.13 7.35 -1.67
N ILE A 32 -1.96 6.92 -2.18
CA ILE A 32 -0.70 7.68 -2.06
C ILE A 32 -0.86 9.07 -2.69
N ARG A 33 -1.47 9.18 -3.88
CA ARG A 33 -1.74 10.47 -4.53
C ARG A 33 -2.69 11.35 -3.72
N ILE A 34 -3.68 10.77 -3.05
CA ILE A 34 -4.57 11.50 -2.13
C ILE A 34 -3.78 12.05 -0.95
N VAL A 35 -2.95 11.21 -0.33
CA VAL A 35 -2.10 11.58 0.79
C VAL A 35 -1.11 12.69 0.41
N HIS A 36 -0.51 12.65 -0.78
CA HIS A 36 0.39 13.72 -1.25
C HIS A 36 -0.29 15.09 -1.35
N LYS A 37 -1.63 15.13 -1.41
CA LYS A 37 -2.42 16.36 -1.40
C LYS A 37 -3.02 16.68 -0.02
N SER A 38 -2.47 16.12 1.07
CA SER A 38 -2.98 16.28 2.44
C SER A 38 -3.04 17.73 2.91
N GLU A 39 -2.19 18.62 2.40
CA GLU A 39 -2.23 20.04 2.74
C GLU A 39 -3.56 20.69 2.34
N VAL A 40 -4.20 20.20 1.27
CA VAL A 40 -5.49 20.70 0.79
C VAL A 40 -6.65 19.85 1.30
N ASN A 41 -6.63 18.53 1.05
CA ASN A 41 -7.75 17.64 1.36
C ASN A 41 -7.78 17.13 2.81
N LYS A 42 -6.74 17.41 3.60
CA LYS A 42 -6.57 17.02 5.02
C LYS A 42 -6.52 15.51 5.28
N MET A 43 -6.41 14.69 4.24
CA MET A 43 -6.30 13.23 4.34
C MET A 43 -4.83 12.82 4.46
N THR A 44 -4.35 12.70 5.69
CA THR A 44 -3.02 12.14 5.99
C THR A 44 -3.01 10.60 5.84
N ILE A 45 -1.82 9.98 5.80
CA ILE A 45 -1.67 8.51 5.83
C ILE A 45 -2.48 7.89 6.98
N ARG A 46 -2.46 8.54 8.15
CA ARG A 46 -3.23 8.09 9.32
C ARG A 46 -4.73 8.11 9.05
N ASN A 47 -5.26 9.21 8.52
CA ASN A 47 -6.69 9.36 8.26
C ASN A 47 -7.18 8.37 7.22
N VAL A 48 -6.43 8.21 6.11
CA VAL A 48 -6.74 7.21 5.08
C VAL A 48 -6.66 5.80 5.66
N GLY A 49 -5.64 5.51 6.47
CA GLY A 49 -5.47 4.23 7.15
C GLY A 49 -6.65 3.88 8.06
N ILE A 50 -7.18 4.83 8.83
CA ILE A 50 -8.34 4.61 9.70
C ILE A 50 -9.57 4.16 8.90
N VAL A 51 -9.80 4.75 7.72
CA VAL A 51 -10.97 4.45 6.89
C VAL A 51 -10.79 3.14 6.11
N PHE A 52 -9.63 2.94 5.46
CA PHE A 52 -9.44 1.82 4.54
C PHE A 52 -8.97 0.53 5.20
N SER A 53 -8.32 0.59 6.37
CA SER A 53 -7.85 -0.62 7.07
C SER A 53 -9.00 -1.58 7.40
N PRO A 54 -10.15 -1.13 7.96
CA PRO A 54 -11.31 -2.00 8.18
C PRO A 54 -11.96 -2.48 6.88
N THR A 55 -12.10 -1.60 5.88
CA THR A 55 -12.71 -1.94 4.58
C THR A 55 -11.95 -3.05 3.85
N LEU A 56 -10.62 -3.06 3.95
CA LEU A 56 -9.77 -4.07 3.32
C LEU A 56 -9.53 -5.29 4.23
N GLY A 57 -9.94 -5.24 5.50
CA GLY A 57 -9.64 -6.28 6.48
C GLY A 57 -8.16 -6.41 6.80
N ILE A 58 -7.39 -5.32 6.70
CA ILE A 58 -5.92 -5.31 6.86
C ILE A 58 -5.55 -4.44 8.08
N PRO A 59 -4.64 -4.87 8.97
CA PRO A 59 -4.20 -4.04 10.09
C PRO A 59 -3.57 -2.71 9.62
N ALA A 60 -3.85 -1.61 10.33
CA ALA A 60 -3.36 -0.28 9.96
C ALA A 60 -1.83 -0.18 9.83
N GLY A 61 -1.08 -0.97 10.61
CA GLY A 61 0.37 -1.06 10.49
C GLY A 61 0.83 -1.66 9.16
N VAL A 62 0.13 -2.68 8.65
CA VAL A 62 0.40 -3.29 7.33
C VAL A 62 0.02 -2.32 6.22
N PHE A 63 -1.12 -1.65 6.36
CA PHE A 63 -1.56 -0.64 5.40
C PHE A 63 -0.56 0.53 5.28
N THR A 64 -0.01 0.98 6.41
CA THR A 64 1.05 2.00 6.42
C THR A 64 2.31 1.52 5.71
N LEU A 65 2.67 0.23 5.86
CA LEU A 65 3.80 -0.35 5.13
C LEU A 65 3.56 -0.40 3.62
N PHE A 66 2.34 -0.74 3.17
CA PHE A 66 1.99 -0.69 1.73
C PHE A 66 2.22 0.69 1.12
N MET A 67 1.84 1.76 1.83
CA MET A 67 2.05 3.12 1.34
C MET A 67 3.51 3.56 1.40
N ALA A 68 4.20 3.23 2.50
CA ALA A 68 5.56 3.69 2.74
C ALA A 68 6.63 2.94 1.93
N GLN A 69 6.33 1.72 1.47
CA GLN A 69 7.27 0.85 0.73
C GLN A 69 6.61 0.32 -0.55
N PHE A 70 5.78 1.18 -1.16
CA PHE A 70 4.92 0.82 -2.28
C PHE A 70 5.69 0.16 -3.43
N ASP A 71 6.77 0.79 -3.89
CA ASP A 71 7.48 0.33 -5.08
C ASP A 71 8.09 -1.07 -4.91
N TYR A 72 8.65 -1.34 -3.72
CA TYR A 72 9.19 -2.65 -3.38
C TYR A 72 8.08 -3.71 -3.20
N ILE A 73 7.02 -3.41 -2.45
CA ILE A 73 5.97 -4.39 -2.14
C ILE A 73 5.14 -4.75 -3.37
N PHE A 74 4.92 -3.80 -4.27
CA PHE A 74 4.15 -3.97 -5.50
C PHE A 74 5.02 -4.03 -6.76
N PHE A 75 6.31 -4.35 -6.61
CA PHE A 75 7.23 -4.62 -7.71
C PHE A 75 7.18 -3.55 -8.84
N VAL A 76 7.01 -2.27 -8.48
CA VAL A 76 6.84 -1.18 -9.46
C VAL A 76 8.19 -0.74 -10.04
N ASP A 77 9.28 -0.92 -9.29
CA ASP A 77 10.64 -0.63 -9.75
C ASP A 77 11.22 -1.69 -10.70
N ALA A 78 10.50 -2.80 -10.93
CA ALA A 78 10.93 -3.87 -11.84
C ALA A 78 10.62 -3.57 -13.31
N ASP A 79 9.69 -2.64 -13.59
CA ASP A 79 9.23 -2.33 -14.95
C ASP A 79 9.47 -0.85 -15.28
N GLY A 80 10.73 -0.54 -15.54
CA GLY A 80 11.14 0.51 -16.49
C GLY A 80 11.48 -0.07 -17.87
N ALA A 81 10.81 -1.15 -18.29
CA ALA A 81 10.95 -1.79 -19.60
C ALA A 81 9.65 -1.69 -20.39
#